data_AF-K0ERQ6-F1
#
_entry.id   AF-K0ERQ6-F1
#
_cell.length_a   1.000
_cell.length_b   1.000
_cell.length_c   1.000
_cell.angle_alpha   90.00
_cell.angle_beta   90.00
_cell.angle_gamma   90.00
#
_symmetry.space_group_name_H-M   'P 1'
#
loop_
_entity.id
_entity.type
_entity.pdbx_description
1 polymer ?
#
loop_
_entity_poly.entity_id
_entity_poly.type
_entity_poly.pdbx_seq_one_letter_code
_entity_poly.pdbx_strand_id
1 'polypeptide(L)'
;MSDRAAFDHLIPWVDDLDGAMRAYDACGLTTQGALTMPGFRNAAWGVDDERYVELATVDDAHATAARFRAAGREVDVVEVRFEEENVGFVEVFVRDAPAYFPFFITYDPPRHEIGRMRAEARAAAGISSAGRPDLVALLIGSVDPEGEARVFAEFVGCPARDSVVALPGAEVRFAEGFALGLSGIAVRGAPVARATNIAGMTVIGEQ
;
A
#
# COMPACT_ATOMS: atom_id res chain seq x y z
N MET A 1 -3.26 -19.42 8.25
CA MET A 1 -3.89 -19.33 6.91
C MET A 1 -2.76 -19.60 5.91
N SER A 2 -2.49 -18.73 4.95
CA SER A 2 -1.19 -18.66 4.26
C SER A 2 -0.49 -17.43 4.82
N ASP A 3 0.54 -17.61 5.64
CA ASP A 3 1.22 -16.55 6.41
C ASP A 3 2.10 -15.63 5.54
N ARG A 4 1.57 -15.20 4.39
CA ARG A 4 2.17 -14.29 3.42
C ARG A 4 1.53 -12.93 3.57
N ALA A 5 2.33 -11.87 3.54
CA ALA A 5 1.80 -10.53 3.47
C ALA A 5 1.03 -10.31 2.16
N ALA A 6 0.10 -9.35 2.17
CA ALA A 6 -0.58 -8.86 0.98
C ALA A 6 -0.34 -7.36 0.83
N PHE A 7 -0.40 -6.86 -0.40
CA PHE A 7 -0.62 -5.45 -0.62
C PHE A 7 -2.05 -5.12 -0.22
N ASP A 8 -2.14 -4.12 0.65
CA ASP A 8 -3.39 -3.55 1.11
C ASP A 8 -3.45 -2.08 0.72
N HIS A 9 -2.39 -1.31 1.02
CA HIS A 9 -2.28 0.08 0.59
C HIS A 9 -0.82 0.66 0.54
N LEU A 10 -0.58 1.79 -0.18
CA LEU A 10 0.68 2.62 -0.21
C LEU A 10 0.56 4.06 0.39
N ILE A 11 1.44 4.54 1.30
CA ILE A 11 1.49 5.97 1.76
C ILE A 11 2.56 6.77 0.99
N PRO A 12 2.20 7.78 0.20
CA PRO A 12 3.09 8.88 -0.18
C PRO A 12 2.97 10.06 0.81
N TRP A 13 4.08 10.60 1.30
CA TRP A 13 4.10 11.87 2.04
C TRP A 13 4.22 13.05 1.05
N VAL A 14 3.46 14.13 1.27
CA VAL A 14 3.36 15.26 0.32
C VAL A 14 3.24 16.62 1.04
N ASP A 15 3.93 17.65 0.53
CA ASP A 15 3.85 19.02 1.08
C ASP A 15 2.52 19.73 0.76
N ASP A 16 1.95 19.51 -0.43
CA ASP A 16 0.64 20.04 -0.87
C ASP A 16 -0.32 18.86 -1.14
N LEU A 17 -1.02 18.43 -0.08
CA LEU A 17 -2.05 17.39 -0.17
C LEU A 17 -3.16 17.74 -1.17
N ASP A 18 -3.64 18.98 -1.13
CA ASP A 18 -4.73 19.43 -1.99
C ASP A 18 -4.28 19.48 -3.47
N GLY A 19 -3.00 19.76 -3.73
CA GLY A 19 -2.36 19.67 -5.05
C GLY A 19 -2.13 18.24 -5.53
N ALA A 20 -1.68 17.35 -4.64
CA ALA A 20 -1.53 15.93 -4.94
C ALA A 20 -2.89 15.30 -5.32
N MET A 21 -3.94 15.55 -4.54
CA MET A 21 -5.32 15.11 -4.83
C MET A 21 -5.76 15.52 -6.25
N ARG A 22 -5.66 16.81 -6.58
CA ARG A 22 -6.01 17.33 -7.93
C ARG A 22 -5.23 16.66 -9.06
N ALA A 23 -3.97 16.27 -8.82
CA ALA A 23 -3.14 15.60 -9.81
C ALA A 23 -3.49 14.11 -9.97
N TYR A 24 -3.82 13.41 -8.88
CA TYR A 24 -4.34 12.04 -8.92
C TYR A 24 -5.72 11.99 -9.60
N ASP A 25 -6.64 12.90 -9.24
CA ASP A 25 -7.96 13.03 -9.88
C ASP A 25 -7.83 13.29 -11.38
N ALA A 26 -6.90 14.15 -11.81
CA ALA A 26 -6.61 14.41 -13.23
C ALA A 26 -6.02 13.20 -13.98
N CYS A 27 -5.45 12.23 -13.25
CA CYS A 27 -5.03 10.93 -13.79
C CYS A 27 -6.16 9.88 -13.75
N GLY A 28 -7.38 10.24 -13.33
CA GLY A 28 -8.52 9.32 -13.14
C GLY A 28 -8.47 8.51 -11.83
N LEU A 29 -7.47 8.75 -10.98
CA LEU A 29 -7.25 8.05 -9.72
C LEU A 29 -7.97 8.82 -8.60
N THR A 30 -9.31 8.77 -8.60
CA THR A 30 -10.16 9.64 -7.77
C THR A 30 -9.85 9.51 -6.28
N THR A 31 -9.49 10.63 -5.66
CA THR A 31 -9.11 10.73 -4.25
C THR A 31 -10.28 11.19 -3.36
N GLN A 32 -10.24 10.81 -2.08
CA GLN A 32 -11.17 11.28 -1.05
C GLN A 32 -10.39 11.58 0.23
N GLY A 33 -10.62 12.74 0.86
CA GLY A 33 -10.08 13.05 2.19
C GLY A 33 -10.67 12.08 3.23
N ALA A 34 -9.83 11.49 4.07
CA ALA A 34 -10.25 10.41 4.98
C ALA A 34 -10.29 10.85 6.45
N LEU A 35 -9.18 11.39 6.97
CA LEU A 35 -9.01 11.82 8.35
C LEU A 35 -8.42 13.24 8.41
N THR A 36 -8.78 13.99 9.43
CA THR A 36 -8.20 15.30 9.75
C THR A 36 -8.09 15.46 11.26
N MET A 37 -6.86 15.68 11.74
CA MET A 37 -6.52 15.87 13.14
C MET A 37 -5.58 17.08 13.28
N PRO A 38 -5.35 17.62 14.50
CA PRO A 38 -4.36 18.65 14.72
C PRO A 38 -2.96 18.20 14.24
N GLY A 39 -2.46 18.82 13.16
CA GLY A 39 -1.17 18.49 12.56
C GLY A 39 -1.17 17.37 11.51
N PHE A 40 -2.31 16.74 11.20
CA PHE A 40 -2.40 15.63 10.24
C PHE A 40 -3.64 15.73 9.34
N ARG A 41 -3.47 15.54 8.04
CA ARG A 41 -4.54 15.30 7.05
C ARG A 41 -4.06 14.22 6.09
N ASN A 42 -4.94 13.32 5.68
CA ASN A 42 -4.69 12.34 4.62
C ASN A 42 -5.84 12.33 3.60
N ALA A 43 -5.55 11.76 2.43
CA ALA A 43 -6.54 11.43 1.42
C ALA A 43 -6.14 10.14 0.72
N ALA A 44 -7.13 9.30 0.39
CA ALA A 44 -6.93 7.99 -0.21
C ALA A 44 -7.51 7.95 -1.62
N TRP A 45 -6.79 7.34 -2.57
CA TRP A 45 -7.40 6.74 -3.75
C TRP A 45 -7.81 5.30 -3.39
N GLY A 46 -9.13 5.01 -3.45
CA GLY A 46 -9.67 3.69 -3.22
C GLY A 46 -9.62 2.82 -4.47
N VAL A 47 -8.67 1.87 -4.52
CA VAL A 47 -8.52 0.91 -5.62
C VAL A 47 -9.77 0.02 -5.69
N ASP A 48 -10.14 -0.59 -4.57
CA ASP A 48 -11.42 -1.28 -4.41
C ASP A 48 -12.03 -1.01 -3.01
N ASP A 49 -12.67 -1.99 -2.39
CA ASP A 49 -13.27 -1.91 -1.05
C ASP A 49 -12.27 -2.30 0.07
N GLU A 50 -11.33 -3.19 -0.25
CA GLU A 50 -10.26 -3.67 0.63
C GLU A 50 -8.92 -2.96 0.36
N ARG A 51 -8.58 -2.59 -0.88
CA ARG A 51 -7.31 -1.93 -1.26
C ARG A 51 -7.43 -0.41 -1.47
N TYR A 52 -6.44 0.36 -1.01
CA TYR A 52 -6.34 1.80 -1.26
C TYR A 52 -4.88 2.33 -1.25
N VAL A 53 -4.67 3.62 -0.94
CA VAL A 53 -3.36 4.30 -0.87
C VAL A 53 -3.24 5.04 0.49
N GLU A 54 -2.86 4.27 1.53
CA GLU A 54 -2.29 4.52 2.89
C GLU A 54 -1.42 3.24 3.25
N LEU A 55 -1.17 2.53 4.38
CA LEU A 55 -0.20 1.34 4.33
C LEU A 55 -0.52 -0.04 4.96
N ALA A 56 -0.30 -1.09 4.13
CA ALA A 56 -0.11 -2.53 4.41
C ALA A 56 -1.26 -3.36 5.08
N THR A 57 -1.15 -4.71 5.07
CA THR A 57 -1.85 -5.63 6.01
C THR A 57 -1.21 -7.03 6.11
N VAL A 58 -1.47 -7.76 7.21
CA VAL A 58 -1.15 -9.18 7.44
C VAL A 58 -2.24 -9.88 8.28
N ASP A 59 -2.31 -11.21 8.23
CA ASP A 59 -3.25 -12.01 9.04
C ASP A 59 -2.97 -11.96 10.56
N ASP A 60 -1.69 -11.89 10.97
CA ASP A 60 -1.27 -11.77 12.38
C ASP A 60 -0.01 -10.89 12.51
N ALA A 61 -0.17 -9.70 13.07
CA ALA A 61 0.89 -8.75 13.32
C ALA A 61 1.84 -9.20 14.44
N HIS A 62 1.33 -9.80 15.51
CA HIS A 62 2.17 -10.25 16.63
C HIS A 62 3.03 -11.46 16.24
N ALA A 63 2.49 -12.40 15.47
CA ALA A 63 3.26 -13.50 14.88
C ALA A 63 4.29 -12.97 13.87
N THR A 64 3.94 -11.96 13.07
CA THR A 64 4.88 -11.29 12.15
C THR A 64 6.03 -10.61 12.91
N ALA A 65 5.72 -9.86 13.97
CA ALA A 65 6.72 -9.24 14.84
C ALA A 65 7.61 -10.29 15.54
N ALA A 66 7.03 -11.41 15.99
CA ALA A 66 7.76 -12.51 16.58
C ALA A 66 8.70 -13.19 15.57
N ARG A 67 8.27 -13.40 14.32
CA ARG A 67 9.11 -13.92 13.22
C ARG A 67 10.33 -13.03 12.98
N PHE A 68 10.15 -11.71 12.91
CA PHE A 68 11.26 -10.78 12.70
C PHE A 68 12.20 -10.70 13.91
N ARG A 69 11.68 -10.67 15.14
CA ARG A 69 12.52 -10.71 16.36
C ARG A 69 13.32 -12.02 16.46
N ALA A 70 12.72 -13.16 16.06
CA ALA A 70 13.42 -14.45 15.99
C ALA A 70 14.51 -14.49 14.90
N ALA A 71 14.35 -13.70 13.82
CA ALA A 71 15.36 -13.44 12.81
C ALA A 71 16.39 -12.37 13.22
N GLY A 72 16.40 -11.93 14.49
CA GLY A 72 17.36 -10.97 15.03
C GLY A 72 17.11 -9.51 14.66
N ARG A 73 15.94 -9.17 14.12
CA ARG A 73 15.60 -7.83 13.63
C ARG A 73 15.12 -6.90 14.75
N GLU A 74 15.38 -5.61 14.61
CA GLU A 74 14.77 -4.57 15.46
C GLU A 74 13.32 -4.31 15.04
N VAL A 75 12.37 -4.43 15.97
CA VAL A 75 10.93 -4.39 15.66
C VAL A 75 10.15 -3.60 16.71
N ASP A 76 9.54 -2.49 16.28
CA ASP A 76 8.51 -1.77 17.03
C ASP A 76 7.12 -2.37 16.73
N VAL A 77 6.21 -2.27 17.71
CA VAL A 77 4.79 -2.63 17.55
C VAL A 77 3.96 -1.48 18.10
N VAL A 78 2.94 -1.04 17.35
CA VAL A 78 2.06 0.09 17.69
C VAL A 78 0.62 -0.38 17.63
N GLU A 79 -0.11 -0.26 18.74
CA GLU A 79 -1.50 -0.70 18.87
C GLU A 79 -2.42 0.53 18.95
N VAL A 80 -3.46 0.58 18.11
CA VAL A 80 -4.40 1.70 18.00
C VAL A 80 -5.84 1.18 18.09
N ARG A 81 -6.67 1.81 18.91
CA ARG A 81 -8.11 1.51 19.02
C ARG A 81 -8.94 2.79 18.91
N PHE A 82 -9.96 2.73 18.06
CA PHE A 82 -11.04 3.71 17.97
C PHE A 82 -12.28 3.07 18.63
N GLU A 83 -12.55 3.47 19.87
CA GLU A 83 -13.60 2.86 20.70
C GLU A 83 -15.03 3.20 20.22
N GLU A 84 -15.21 4.34 19.54
CA GLU A 84 -16.53 4.78 19.06
C GLU A 84 -16.98 3.98 17.83
N GLU A 85 -16.07 3.69 16.91
CA GLU A 85 -16.28 2.83 15.75
C GLU A 85 -16.16 1.33 16.06
N ASN A 86 -15.61 0.98 17.23
CA ASN A 86 -15.15 -0.38 17.57
C ASN A 86 -14.22 -0.98 16.49
N VAL A 87 -13.29 -0.17 15.99
CA VAL A 87 -12.25 -0.58 15.03
C VAL A 87 -10.88 -0.32 15.64
N GLY A 88 -9.94 -1.26 15.49
CA GLY A 88 -8.54 -1.05 15.86
C GLY A 88 -7.59 -1.69 14.86
N PHE A 89 -6.31 -1.37 15.02
CA PHE A 89 -5.24 -1.96 14.23
C PHE A 89 -3.94 -2.08 15.04
N VAL A 90 -3.05 -2.97 14.58
CA VAL A 90 -1.73 -3.20 15.19
C VAL A 90 -0.67 -3.15 14.11
N GLU A 91 0.15 -2.10 14.08
CA GLU A 91 1.26 -1.92 13.15
C GLU A 91 2.58 -2.50 13.69
N VAL A 92 3.46 -2.93 12.77
CA VAL A 92 4.73 -3.59 13.04
C VAL A 92 5.80 -3.02 12.12
N PHE A 93 6.70 -2.23 12.69
CA PHE A 93 7.76 -1.53 11.96
C PHE A 93 9.10 -2.24 12.19
N VAL A 94 9.76 -2.66 11.11
CA VAL A 94 11.11 -3.25 11.19
C VAL A 94 12.15 -2.16 10.99
N ARG A 95 12.89 -1.84 12.05
CA ARG A 95 13.68 -0.59 12.19
C ARG A 95 15.04 -0.63 11.50
N ASP A 96 15.57 -1.82 11.27
CA ASP A 96 16.85 -2.11 10.61
C ASP A 96 16.66 -2.51 9.13
N ALA A 97 15.54 -2.14 8.51
CA ALA A 97 15.23 -2.39 7.10
C ALA A 97 15.49 -1.14 6.22
N PRO A 98 15.73 -1.30 4.91
CA PRO A 98 15.72 -0.18 3.96
C PRO A 98 14.39 0.58 4.00
N ALA A 99 14.41 1.91 3.86
CA ALA A 99 13.23 2.77 4.05
C ALA A 99 12.06 2.52 3.05
N TYR A 100 12.25 1.68 2.04
CA TYR A 100 11.20 1.24 1.10
C TYR A 100 10.60 -0.14 1.45
N PHE A 101 11.10 -0.83 2.48
CA PHE A 101 10.51 -2.07 2.98
C PHE A 101 9.19 -1.75 3.72
N PRO A 102 8.17 -2.61 3.61
CA PRO A 102 6.88 -2.36 4.23
C PRO A 102 6.94 -2.53 5.76
N PHE A 103 6.09 -1.78 6.45
CA PHE A 103 5.57 -2.22 7.75
C PHE A 103 4.39 -3.18 7.54
N PHE A 104 3.96 -3.85 8.60
CA PHE A 104 2.89 -4.86 8.56
C PHE A 104 1.80 -4.49 9.56
N ILE A 105 0.53 -4.84 9.32
CA ILE A 105 -0.59 -4.37 10.15
C ILE A 105 -1.78 -5.33 10.17
N THR A 106 -2.31 -5.68 11.35
CA THR A 106 -3.62 -6.36 11.48
C THR A 106 -4.73 -5.36 11.77
N TYR A 107 -5.97 -5.75 11.45
CA TYR A 107 -7.19 -5.03 11.81
C TYR A 107 -8.10 -5.89 12.69
N ASP A 108 -8.79 -5.25 13.63
CA ASP A 108 -9.97 -5.79 14.31
C ASP A 108 -11.15 -4.80 14.12
N PRO A 109 -12.26 -5.19 13.46
CA PRO A 109 -12.50 -6.49 12.84
C PRO A 109 -11.56 -6.77 11.64
N PRO A 110 -11.38 -8.04 11.22
CA PRO A 110 -10.48 -8.40 10.14
C PRO A 110 -10.74 -7.66 8.83
N ARG A 111 -9.67 -7.46 8.02
CA ARG A 111 -9.72 -6.57 6.84
C ARG A 111 -10.85 -6.88 5.85
N HIS A 112 -11.15 -8.15 5.60
CA HIS A 112 -12.24 -8.56 4.71
C HIS A 112 -13.64 -8.18 5.24
N GLU A 113 -13.82 -8.08 6.55
CA GLU A 113 -15.06 -7.60 7.16
C GLU A 113 -15.19 -6.08 7.02
N ILE A 114 -14.10 -5.32 7.21
CA ILE A 114 -14.04 -3.88 6.90
C ILE A 114 -14.32 -3.64 5.41
N GLY A 115 -13.75 -4.45 4.52
CA GLY A 115 -14.02 -4.43 3.07
C GLY A 115 -15.49 -4.67 2.74
N ARG A 116 -16.09 -5.71 3.31
CA ARG A 116 -17.53 -6.01 3.21
C ARG A 116 -18.39 -4.83 3.68
N MET A 117 -18.11 -4.26 4.84
CA MET A 117 -18.86 -3.11 5.38
C MET A 117 -18.76 -1.88 4.46
N ARG A 118 -17.58 -1.62 3.87
CA ARG A 118 -17.37 -0.55 2.88
C ARG A 118 -18.14 -0.81 1.58
N ALA A 119 -18.14 -2.05 1.08
CA ALA A 119 -18.89 -2.44 -0.11
C ALA A 119 -20.42 -2.30 0.10
N GLU A 120 -20.94 -2.78 1.24
CA GLU A 120 -22.35 -2.62 1.63
C GLU A 120 -22.75 -1.13 1.73
N ALA A 121 -21.92 -0.29 2.36
CA ALA A 121 -22.16 1.15 2.45
C ALA A 121 -22.12 1.87 1.08
N ARG A 122 -21.16 1.52 0.22
CA ARG A 122 -21.06 2.07 -1.15
C ARG A 122 -22.27 1.65 -2.01
N ALA A 123 -22.70 0.39 -1.91
CA ALA A 123 -23.89 -0.10 -2.59
C ALA A 123 -25.17 0.62 -2.13
N ALA A 124 -25.33 0.84 -0.82
CA ALA A 124 -26.45 1.61 -0.25
C ALA A 124 -26.45 3.09 -0.71
N ALA A 125 -25.27 3.67 -0.94
CA ALA A 125 -25.10 5.01 -1.50
C ALA A 125 -25.21 5.07 -3.05
N GLY A 126 -25.43 3.94 -3.74
CA GLY A 126 -25.46 3.86 -5.19
C GLY A 126 -24.10 4.04 -5.88
N ILE A 127 -22.99 3.96 -5.13
CA ILE A 127 -21.63 4.17 -5.61
C ILE A 127 -21.08 2.86 -6.21
N SER A 128 -20.83 2.85 -7.52
CA SER A 128 -20.26 1.68 -8.20
C SER A 128 -18.74 1.58 -8.04
N SER A 129 -18.22 0.35 -8.10
CA SER A 129 -16.81 0.00 -8.29
C SER A 129 -16.47 -0.40 -9.74
N ALA A 130 -17.48 -0.53 -10.62
CA ALA A 130 -17.26 -0.92 -12.01
C ALA A 130 -16.47 0.14 -12.80
N GLY A 131 -15.45 -0.30 -13.53
CA GLY A 131 -14.63 0.58 -14.39
C GLY A 131 -13.66 1.50 -13.65
N ARG A 132 -13.44 1.30 -12.34
CA ARG A 132 -12.35 1.97 -11.63
C ARG A 132 -10.98 1.48 -12.12
N PRO A 133 -9.95 2.33 -12.10
CA PRO A 133 -8.57 1.87 -12.25
C PRO A 133 -8.17 0.88 -11.16
N ASP A 134 -7.25 -0.02 -11.50
CA ASP A 134 -6.67 -1.02 -10.60
C ASP A 134 -5.18 -0.75 -10.39
N LEU A 135 -4.66 -1.04 -9.20
CA LEU A 135 -3.22 -1.00 -8.91
C LEU A 135 -2.59 -2.32 -9.33
N VAL A 136 -1.67 -2.28 -10.30
CA VAL A 136 -0.97 -3.46 -10.80
C VAL A 136 0.34 -3.68 -10.03
N ALA A 137 1.12 -2.62 -9.79
CA ALA A 137 2.41 -2.73 -9.14
C ALA A 137 2.87 -1.49 -8.37
N LEU A 138 3.69 -1.72 -7.35
CA LEU A 138 4.61 -0.73 -6.78
C LEU A 138 5.93 -0.74 -7.59
N LEU A 139 6.52 0.43 -7.81
CA LEU A 139 7.77 0.59 -8.55
C LEU A 139 8.88 1.07 -7.60
N ILE A 140 9.97 0.31 -7.56
CA ILE A 140 11.14 0.58 -6.71
C ILE A 140 12.36 0.79 -7.62
N GLY A 141 12.98 1.97 -7.53
CA GLY A 141 14.23 2.25 -8.22
C GLY A 141 15.39 1.56 -7.51
N SER A 142 16.19 0.82 -8.27
CA SER A 142 17.24 -0.06 -7.75
C SER A 142 18.53 0.03 -8.58
N VAL A 143 19.65 -0.33 -7.95
CA VAL A 143 20.95 -0.58 -8.60
C VAL A 143 21.30 -2.07 -8.68
N ASP A 144 20.50 -2.94 -8.07
CA ASP A 144 20.55 -4.40 -8.19
C ASP A 144 19.10 -4.95 -8.14
N PRO A 145 18.34 -4.84 -9.25
CA PRO A 145 16.91 -5.13 -9.23
C PRO A 145 16.56 -6.58 -8.86
N GLU A 146 17.36 -7.55 -9.27
CA GLU A 146 17.17 -8.96 -8.91
C GLU A 146 17.65 -9.28 -7.48
N GLY A 147 18.69 -8.59 -7.00
CA GLY A 147 19.18 -8.69 -5.63
C GLY A 147 18.16 -8.17 -4.63
N GLU A 148 17.68 -6.94 -4.80
CA GLU A 148 16.71 -6.33 -3.89
C GLU A 148 15.35 -7.03 -3.93
N ALA A 149 14.87 -7.44 -5.12
CA ALA A 149 13.65 -8.24 -5.24
C ALA A 149 13.72 -9.56 -4.45
N ARG A 150 14.89 -10.22 -4.43
CA ARG A 150 15.11 -11.46 -3.68
C ARG A 150 15.06 -11.25 -2.17
N VAL A 151 15.71 -10.20 -1.65
CA VAL A 151 15.70 -9.87 -0.22
C VAL A 151 14.31 -9.42 0.24
N PHE A 152 13.62 -8.62 -0.57
CA PHE A 152 12.25 -8.19 -0.30
C PHE A 152 11.27 -9.39 -0.28
N ALA A 153 11.40 -10.31 -1.24
CA ALA A 153 10.59 -11.53 -1.30
C ALA A 153 10.73 -12.41 -0.05
N GLU A 154 11.96 -12.64 0.42
CA GLU A 154 12.22 -13.34 1.69
C GLU A 154 11.59 -12.61 2.89
N PHE A 155 11.73 -11.28 2.93
CA PHE A 155 11.17 -10.43 3.98
C PHE A 155 9.64 -10.54 4.08
N VAL A 156 8.92 -10.43 2.95
CA VAL A 156 7.43 -10.49 2.91
C VAL A 156 6.86 -11.91 2.77
N GLY A 157 7.71 -12.94 2.62
CA GLY A 157 7.30 -14.34 2.47
C GLY A 157 6.68 -14.71 1.11
N CYS A 158 6.79 -13.83 0.11
CA CYS A 158 6.21 -14.01 -1.23
C CYS A 158 7.29 -14.45 -2.24
N PRO A 159 6.92 -15.11 -3.36
CA PRO A 159 7.91 -15.52 -4.34
C PRO A 159 8.39 -14.34 -5.20
N ALA A 160 9.71 -14.25 -5.41
CA ALA A 160 10.30 -13.46 -6.47
C ALA A 160 10.42 -14.26 -7.77
N ARG A 161 10.36 -13.56 -8.90
CA ARG A 161 10.85 -13.99 -10.20
C ARG A 161 11.54 -12.79 -10.86
N ASP A 162 12.75 -13.00 -11.37
CA ASP A 162 13.53 -11.95 -12.02
C ASP A 162 13.62 -10.73 -11.07
N SER A 163 13.24 -9.51 -11.46
CA SER A 163 13.17 -8.34 -10.57
C SER A 163 11.77 -8.04 -9.99
N VAL A 164 10.85 -9.01 -10.00
CA VAL A 164 9.44 -8.85 -9.60
C VAL A 164 9.08 -9.77 -8.43
N VAL A 165 8.47 -9.21 -7.38
CA VAL A 165 7.90 -9.96 -6.26
C VAL A 165 6.38 -10.05 -6.45
N ALA A 166 5.86 -11.29 -6.49
CA ALA A 166 4.43 -11.56 -6.62
C ALA A 166 3.74 -11.48 -5.24
N LEU A 167 3.70 -10.26 -4.70
CA LEU A 167 2.89 -9.90 -3.54
C LEU A 167 1.40 -9.92 -3.94
N PRO A 168 0.50 -10.61 -3.20
CA PRO A 168 -0.93 -10.59 -3.48
C PRO A 168 -1.49 -9.17 -3.45
N GLY A 169 -2.36 -8.80 -4.38
CA GLY A 169 -3.02 -7.49 -4.42
C GLY A 169 -2.27 -6.38 -5.18
N ALA A 170 -0.94 -6.45 -5.32
CA ALA A 170 -0.14 -5.65 -6.25
C ALA A 170 1.29 -6.22 -6.34
N GLU A 171 1.87 -6.31 -7.53
CA GLU A 171 3.27 -6.71 -7.70
C GLU A 171 4.23 -5.68 -7.07
N VAL A 172 5.43 -6.08 -6.71
CA VAL A 172 6.52 -5.14 -6.40
C VAL A 172 7.62 -5.32 -7.44
N ARG A 173 7.85 -4.29 -8.27
CA ARG A 173 8.78 -4.33 -9.39
C ARG A 173 9.99 -3.46 -9.10
N PHE A 174 11.15 -4.08 -9.06
CA PHE A 174 12.44 -3.42 -8.94
C PHE A 174 12.99 -3.15 -10.35
N ALA A 175 13.53 -1.96 -10.60
CA ALA A 175 14.12 -1.61 -11.89
C ALA A 175 15.14 -0.48 -11.79
N GLU A 176 16.08 -0.46 -12.72
CA GLU A 176 16.90 0.73 -13.00
C GLU A 176 16.05 1.86 -13.62
N GLY A 177 16.54 3.10 -13.54
CA GLY A 177 15.94 4.25 -14.24
C GLY A 177 14.85 5.01 -13.47
N PHE A 178 14.32 4.45 -12.38
CA PHE A 178 13.52 5.21 -11.40
C PHE A 178 14.42 5.82 -10.31
N ALA A 179 13.87 6.75 -9.52
CA ALA A 179 14.54 7.25 -8.31
C ALA A 179 14.67 6.12 -7.27
N LEU A 180 15.81 6.06 -6.58
CA LEU A 180 16.13 4.95 -5.68
C LEU A 180 15.12 4.82 -4.52
N GLY A 181 14.72 3.58 -4.23
CA GLY A 181 13.62 3.29 -3.32
C GLY A 181 12.25 3.41 -3.99
N LEU A 182 11.19 3.43 -3.18
CA LEU A 182 9.80 3.42 -3.63
C LEU A 182 9.43 4.76 -4.29
N SER A 183 9.23 4.73 -5.61
CA SER A 183 9.22 5.93 -6.46
C SER A 183 8.18 5.95 -7.57
N GLY A 184 7.32 4.92 -7.65
CA GLY A 184 6.18 4.92 -8.55
C GLY A 184 5.13 3.85 -8.31
N ILE A 185 4.06 3.92 -9.10
CA ILE A 185 2.99 2.92 -9.19
C ILE A 185 2.60 2.66 -10.65
N ALA A 186 2.27 1.41 -10.96
CA ALA A 186 1.69 1.00 -12.23
C ALA A 186 0.18 0.75 -12.05
N VAL A 187 -0.65 1.39 -12.88
CA VAL A 187 -2.12 1.34 -12.78
C VAL A 187 -2.76 0.95 -14.12
N ARG A 188 -3.77 0.06 -14.08
CA ARG A 188 -4.55 -0.34 -15.27
C ARG A 188 -5.88 0.41 -15.31
N GLY A 189 -6.35 0.76 -16.50
CA GLY A 189 -7.66 1.40 -16.70
C GLY A 189 -7.72 2.90 -16.39
N ALA A 190 -6.64 3.48 -15.85
CA ALA A 190 -6.49 4.93 -15.73
C ALA A 190 -6.09 5.57 -17.07
N PRO A 191 -6.54 6.81 -17.40
CA PRO A 191 -6.16 7.55 -18.60
C PRO A 191 -4.70 8.08 -18.62
N VAL A 192 -3.75 7.34 -18.03
CA VAL A 192 -2.33 7.74 -17.87
C VAL A 192 -1.55 7.42 -19.15
N ALA A 193 -1.73 8.25 -20.17
CA ALA A 193 -1.12 8.07 -21.50
C ALA A 193 0.42 8.22 -21.54
N ARG A 194 1.04 8.70 -20.46
CA ARG A 194 2.50 8.79 -20.27
C ARG A 194 2.83 8.77 -18.78
N ALA A 195 4.05 8.33 -18.45
CA ALA A 195 4.58 8.42 -17.08
C ALA A 195 4.43 9.86 -16.56
N THR A 196 3.80 10.02 -15.40
CA THR A 196 3.44 11.31 -14.81
C THR A 196 3.90 11.35 -13.36
N ASN A 197 4.71 12.35 -13.00
CA ASN A 197 5.16 12.52 -11.63
C ASN A 197 4.16 13.37 -10.83
N ILE A 198 3.73 12.87 -9.68
CA ILE A 198 2.81 13.51 -8.74
C ILE A 198 3.52 13.56 -7.38
N ALA A 199 3.98 14.75 -6.99
CA ALA A 199 4.67 14.98 -5.72
C ALA A 199 5.81 13.96 -5.42
N GLY A 200 6.61 13.63 -6.43
CA GLY A 200 7.69 12.63 -6.34
C GLY A 200 7.30 11.23 -6.79
N MET A 201 6.03 10.83 -6.66
CA MET A 201 5.52 9.51 -7.06
C MET A 201 5.30 9.43 -8.57
N THR A 202 5.88 8.44 -9.26
CA THR A 202 5.74 8.25 -10.71
C THR A 202 4.58 7.30 -11.03
N VAL A 203 3.48 7.82 -11.58
CA VAL A 203 2.35 7.02 -12.04
C VAL A 203 2.56 6.62 -13.51
N ILE A 204 2.48 5.32 -13.81
CA ILE A 204 2.48 4.80 -15.19
C ILE A 204 1.18 4.05 -15.49
N GLY A 205 0.66 4.21 -16.71
CA GLY A 205 -0.52 3.48 -17.20
C GLY A 205 -0.14 2.17 -17.88
N GLU A 206 -0.79 1.08 -17.48
CA GLU A 206 -0.75 -0.22 -18.16
C GLU A 206 -2.08 -0.52 -18.84
N GLN A 207 -2.04 -1.39 -19.86
CA GLN A 207 -3.22 -1.88 -20.58
C GLN A 207 -3.74 -3.21 -19.99
#